data_AF-A0A1D6PH60-F1
#
_entry.id   AF-A0A1D6PH60-F1
#
_cell.length_a   1.000
_cell.length_b   1.000
_cell.length_c   1.000
_cell.angle_alpha   90.00
_cell.angle_beta   90.00
_cell.angle_gamma   90.00
#
_symmetry.space_group_name_H-M   'P 1'
#
loop_
_entity.id
_entity.type
_entity.pdbx_description
1 polymer ?
#
loop_
_entity_poly.entity_id
_entity_poly.type
_entity_poly.pdbx_seq_one_letter_code
_entity_poly.pdbx_strand_id
1 'polypeptide(L)'
;MAMAALRREGRRLILSSTVPNPSLAAASSAVTRSSAVSQPEMAPLGARSISTQIVRNRMKSVRNIQKITKAMKMVAASKLRAVQTRTENSRGLWQPFTALLGDAPSVDVKKNVIVAITSDKGLCGGINSTSVKVSRALHKLTSGPEKETKYVILGEKGKVQLLRDSKDSIEMTATELQKNPINYTQVAVLADDILKNVEYDALRVIFNKFQSVISFKPTMVTILSPE
;
A
#
# COMPACT_ATOMS: atom_id res chain seq x y z
N MET A 1 9.46 19.81 -48.21
CA MET A 1 8.10 19.77 -48.78
C MET A 1 7.14 19.58 -47.61
N ALA A 2 6.55 20.69 -47.11
CA ALA A 2 5.20 21.19 -47.46
C ALA A 2 4.12 20.44 -46.64
N MET A 3 3.50 21.09 -45.64
CA MET A 3 2.18 21.78 -45.72
C MET A 3 1.02 20.76 -45.95
N ALA A 4 -0.15 20.78 -45.30
CA ALA A 4 -0.79 21.69 -44.37
C ALA A 4 -2.09 21.02 -43.82
N ALA A 5 -2.57 21.55 -42.68
CA ALA A 5 -3.96 21.81 -42.32
C ALA A 5 -5.07 20.77 -42.58
N LEU A 6 -5.78 20.37 -41.50
CA LEU A 6 -7.22 20.65 -41.45
C LEU A 6 -7.72 20.78 -40.00
N ARG A 7 -8.14 22.00 -39.69
CA ARG A 7 -8.77 22.50 -38.47
C ARG A 7 -10.27 22.22 -38.58
N ARG A 8 -10.93 21.62 -37.58
CA ARG A 8 -12.40 21.60 -37.48
C ARG A 8 -12.84 22.30 -36.20
N GLU A 9 -13.46 23.45 -36.42
CA GLU A 9 -14.14 24.28 -35.43
C GLU A 9 -15.49 23.67 -35.05
N GLY A 10 -15.80 23.62 -33.75
CA GLY A 10 -17.13 23.36 -33.21
C GLY A 10 -17.72 24.65 -32.64
N ARG A 11 -18.53 25.34 -33.45
CA ARG A 11 -19.23 26.59 -33.15
C ARG A 11 -20.19 26.44 -31.96
N ARG A 12 -20.15 27.44 -31.06
CA ARG A 12 -21.23 27.77 -30.12
C ARG A 12 -22.49 28.15 -30.90
N LEU A 13 -23.60 27.48 -30.60
CA LEU A 13 -24.94 27.91 -30.99
C LEU A 13 -25.39 29.04 -30.05
N ILE A 14 -25.47 30.25 -30.61
CA ILE A 14 -26.15 31.40 -30.01
C ILE A 14 -27.57 31.38 -30.56
N LEU A 15 -28.56 31.14 -29.71
CA LEU A 15 -29.97 31.34 -30.02
C LEU A 15 -30.33 32.79 -29.68
N SER A 16 -30.70 33.53 -30.72
CA SER A 16 -31.28 34.86 -30.66
C SER A 16 -32.79 34.79 -30.39
N SER A 17 -33.31 35.66 -29.52
CA SER A 17 -34.61 36.29 -29.76
C SER A 17 -34.76 37.56 -28.92
N THR A 18 -34.65 38.70 -29.62
CA THR A 18 -35.52 39.88 -29.51
C THR A 18 -35.80 40.51 -28.14
N VAL A 19 -35.18 41.68 -27.90
CA VAL A 19 -35.74 42.73 -27.03
C VAL A 19 -35.70 44.06 -27.81
N PRO A 20 -36.82 44.80 -27.93
CA PRO A 20 -36.82 46.14 -28.51
C PRO A 20 -36.43 47.19 -27.46
N ASN A 21 -35.60 48.15 -27.85
CA ASN A 21 -35.38 49.39 -27.11
C ASN A 21 -36.65 50.27 -27.14
N PRO A 22 -36.90 51.05 -26.09
CA PRO A 22 -37.54 52.35 -26.25
C PRO A 22 -36.65 53.46 -25.72
N SER A 23 -36.32 54.39 -26.62
CA SER A 23 -35.81 55.73 -26.32
C SER A 23 -36.95 56.67 -25.94
N LEU A 24 -36.72 57.50 -24.92
CA LEU A 24 -37.19 58.89 -24.75
C LEU A 24 -38.68 59.20 -24.97
N ALA A 25 -39.40 59.44 -23.87
CA ALA A 25 -40.43 60.48 -23.79
C ALA A 25 -40.59 60.95 -22.34
N ALA A 26 -40.81 62.25 -22.19
CA ALA A 26 -40.71 63.01 -20.95
C ALA A 26 -42.01 63.05 -20.12
N ALA A 27 -41.84 63.56 -18.90
CA ALA A 27 -42.78 64.34 -18.10
C ALA A 27 -43.70 63.64 -17.07
N SER A 28 -43.40 64.00 -15.80
CA SER A 28 -44.32 64.56 -14.80
C SER A 28 -44.91 63.66 -13.70
N SER A 29 -44.57 64.08 -12.47
CA SER A 29 -45.42 64.22 -11.28
C SER A 29 -45.57 63.07 -10.27
N ALA A 30 -45.34 63.48 -9.01
CA ALA A 30 -46.01 63.09 -7.77
C ALA A 30 -45.67 61.73 -7.11
N VAL A 31 -44.79 61.83 -6.10
CA VAL A 31 -45.01 61.42 -4.70
C VAL A 31 -46.15 60.41 -4.46
N THR A 32 -45.83 59.18 -4.04
CA THR A 32 -46.33 58.64 -2.75
C THR A 32 -45.47 57.45 -2.30
N ARG A 33 -44.97 57.51 -1.06
CA ARG A 33 -44.43 56.37 -0.32
C ARG A 33 -45.56 55.40 -0.03
N SER A 34 -45.35 54.10 -0.27
CA SER A 34 -46.02 53.06 0.49
C SER A 34 -45.06 51.88 0.69
N SER A 35 -44.79 51.64 1.96
CA SER A 35 -44.02 50.57 2.56
C SER A 35 -44.66 49.21 2.29
N ALA A 36 -44.01 48.39 1.47
CA ALA A 36 -44.23 46.95 1.46
C ALA A 36 -43.13 46.29 2.30
N VAL A 37 -43.53 45.81 3.48
CA VAL A 37 -42.77 44.91 4.35
C VAL A 37 -42.32 43.70 3.53
N SER A 38 -41.03 43.65 3.17
CA SER A 38 -40.43 42.43 2.64
C SER A 38 -40.30 41.45 3.81
N GLN A 39 -41.16 40.44 3.83
CA GLN A 39 -41.06 39.31 4.75
C GLN A 39 -39.63 38.71 4.68
N PRO A 40 -39.03 38.28 5.80
CA PRO A 40 -37.79 37.52 5.75
C PRO A 40 -38.11 36.18 5.10
N GLU A 41 -37.53 35.93 3.92
CA GLU A 41 -37.58 34.64 3.24
C GLU A 41 -36.99 33.59 4.21
N MET A 42 -37.87 32.78 4.81
CA MET A 42 -37.47 31.72 5.72
C MET A 42 -36.63 30.72 4.95
N ALA A 43 -35.32 30.72 5.21
CA ALA A 43 -34.42 29.68 4.73
C ALA A 43 -35.00 28.29 5.09
N PRO A 44 -34.98 27.31 4.16
CA PRO A 44 -35.56 26.01 4.43
C PRO A 44 -34.84 25.37 5.62
N LEU A 45 -35.60 25.07 6.68
CA LEU A 45 -35.15 24.29 7.83
C LEU A 45 -34.60 22.95 7.32
N GLY A 46 -33.27 22.80 7.35
CA GLY A 46 -32.62 21.53 7.01
C GLY A 46 -31.28 21.67 6.29
N ALA A 47 -30.96 22.82 5.70
CA ALA A 47 -29.64 23.04 5.12
C ALA A 47 -28.61 23.32 6.23
N ARG A 48 -27.96 22.27 6.75
CA ARG A 48 -26.74 22.45 7.54
C ARG A 48 -25.73 23.19 6.67
N SER A 49 -25.57 24.50 6.90
CA SER A 49 -24.58 25.32 6.22
C SER A 49 -23.18 24.84 6.65
N ILE A 50 -22.63 23.89 5.89
CA ILE A 50 -21.22 23.52 6.06
C ILE A 50 -20.42 24.79 5.79
N SER A 51 -19.72 25.27 6.81
CA SER A 51 -18.86 26.44 6.70
C SER A 51 -17.91 26.27 5.51
N THR A 52 -17.96 27.22 4.58
CA THR A 52 -17.12 27.25 3.37
C THR A 52 -15.63 27.21 3.69
N GLN A 53 -15.25 27.64 4.90
CA GLN A 53 -13.89 27.55 5.43
C GLN A 53 -13.44 26.11 5.67
N ILE A 54 -14.33 25.23 6.18
CA ILE A 54 -14.01 23.81 6.41
C ILE A 54 -13.70 23.12 5.09
N VAL A 55 -14.51 23.39 4.06
CA VAL A 55 -14.29 22.86 2.70
C VAL A 55 -12.96 23.36 2.15
N ARG A 56 -12.67 24.66 2.27
CA ARG A 56 -11.40 25.26 1.83
C ARG A 56 -10.19 24.63 2.54
N ASN A 57 -10.29 24.38 3.85
CA ASN A 57 -9.22 23.74 4.62
C ASN A 57 -9.02 22.27 4.21
N ARG A 58 -10.11 21.52 3.99
CA ARG A 58 -10.02 20.14 3.48
C ARG A 58 -9.35 20.10 2.10
N MET A 59 -9.70 21.01 1.19
CA MET A 59 -9.04 21.10 -0.11
C MET A 59 -7.54 21.37 -0.02
N LYS A 60 -7.10 22.23 0.93
CA LYS A 60 -5.68 22.48 1.18
C LYS A 60 -4.98 21.22 1.71
N SER A 61 -5.59 20.52 2.68
CA SER A 61 -5.04 19.28 3.23
C SER A 61 -4.90 18.18 2.17
N VAL A 62 -5.94 17.94 1.37
CA VAL A 62 -5.90 16.94 0.28
C VAL A 62 -4.82 17.29 -0.75
N ARG A 63 -4.67 18.57 -1.13
CA ARG A 63 -3.60 19.02 -2.03
C ARG A 63 -2.20 18.76 -1.45
N ASN A 64 -2.01 18.94 -0.15
CA ASN A 64 -0.73 18.66 0.50
C ASN A 64 -0.44 17.15 0.53
N ILE A 65 -1.43 16.33 0.91
CA ILE A 65 -1.32 14.87 0.88
C ILE A 65 -1.00 14.37 -0.54
N GLN A 66 -1.63 14.95 -1.57
CA GLN A 66 -1.35 14.62 -2.97
C GLN A 66 0.10 14.92 -3.38
N LYS A 67 0.68 16.03 -2.92
CA LYS A 67 2.09 16.36 -3.18
C LYS A 67 3.03 15.37 -2.49
N ILE A 68 2.74 15.03 -1.22
CA ILE A 68 3.52 14.07 -0.43
C ILE A 68 3.49 12.70 -1.11
N THR A 69 2.31 12.18 -1.46
CA THR A 69 2.18 10.87 -2.11
C THR A 69 2.81 10.84 -3.50
N LYS A 70 2.74 11.95 -4.27
CA LYS A 70 3.44 12.07 -5.55
C LYS A 70 4.97 12.00 -5.38
N ALA A 71 5.52 12.71 -4.39
CA ALA A 71 6.94 12.64 -4.06
C ALA A 71 7.35 11.23 -3.61
N MET A 72 6.57 10.62 -2.69
CA MET A 72 6.81 9.26 -2.21
C MET A 72 6.77 8.23 -3.35
N LYS A 73 5.86 8.38 -4.33
CA LYS A 73 5.82 7.54 -5.54
C LYS A 73 7.14 7.60 -6.31
N MET A 74 7.70 8.78 -6.51
CA MET A 74 8.98 8.93 -7.23
C MET A 74 10.16 8.35 -6.43
N VAL A 75 10.19 8.58 -5.11
CA VAL A 75 11.21 7.98 -4.23
C VAL A 75 11.12 6.45 -4.24
N ALA A 76 9.92 5.89 -4.13
CA ALA A 76 9.70 4.45 -4.17
C ALA A 76 10.08 3.85 -5.53
N ALA A 77 9.72 4.51 -6.64
CA ALA A 77 10.09 4.07 -7.98
C ALA A 77 11.61 4.05 -8.18
N SER A 78 12.33 5.06 -7.69
CA SER A 78 13.81 5.08 -7.74
C SER A 78 14.42 3.94 -6.92
N LYS A 79 13.94 3.72 -5.69
CA LYS A 79 14.40 2.61 -4.83
C LYS A 79 14.11 1.24 -5.43
N LEU A 80 12.94 1.06 -6.04
CA LEU A 80 12.56 -0.21 -6.66
C LEU A 80 13.53 -0.59 -7.77
N ARG A 81 13.91 0.35 -8.64
CA ARG A 81 14.91 0.09 -9.71
C ARG A 81 16.24 -0.39 -9.13
N ALA A 82 16.75 0.29 -8.10
CA ALA A 82 18.01 -0.09 -7.46
C ALA A 82 17.95 -1.48 -6.78
N VAL A 83 16.83 -1.82 -6.13
CA VAL A 83 16.64 -3.13 -5.48
C VAL A 83 16.39 -4.24 -6.49
N GLN A 84 15.71 -3.95 -7.59
CA GLN A 84 15.43 -4.92 -8.64
C GLN A 84 16.73 -5.48 -9.24
N THR A 85 17.65 -4.61 -9.65
CA THR A 85 18.95 -5.05 -10.19
C THR A 85 19.73 -5.92 -9.20
N ARG A 86 19.70 -5.58 -7.91
CA ARG A 86 20.35 -6.39 -6.87
C ARG A 86 19.69 -7.76 -6.68
N THR A 87 18.37 -7.80 -6.76
CA THR A 87 17.58 -9.03 -6.63
C THR A 87 17.79 -9.96 -7.83
N GLU A 88 17.88 -9.41 -9.04
CA GLU A 88 18.17 -10.18 -10.25
C GLU A 88 19.56 -10.81 -10.18
N ASN A 89 20.57 -10.06 -9.71
CA ASN A 89 21.92 -10.58 -9.50
C ASN A 89 21.99 -11.66 -8.41
N SER A 90 21.16 -11.57 -7.37
CA SER A 90 21.16 -12.55 -6.27
C SER A 90 20.41 -13.84 -6.60
N ARG A 91 19.49 -13.84 -7.58
CA ARG A 91 18.67 -15.01 -7.92
C ARG A 91 19.50 -16.23 -8.33
N GLY A 92 20.60 -16.01 -9.05
CA GLY A 92 21.47 -17.08 -9.54
C GLY A 92 22.15 -17.88 -8.43
N LEU A 93 22.36 -17.28 -7.25
CA LEU A 93 23.00 -17.96 -6.12
C LEU A 93 22.14 -19.06 -5.50
N TRP A 94 20.81 -18.89 -5.51
CA TRP A 94 19.88 -19.81 -4.86
C TRP A 94 19.50 -21.02 -5.73
N GLN A 95 19.49 -20.86 -7.05
CA GLN A 95 19.02 -21.90 -7.99
C GLN A 95 19.76 -23.25 -7.86
N PRO A 96 21.10 -23.29 -7.70
CA PRO A 96 21.82 -24.56 -7.52
C PRO A 96 21.41 -25.28 -6.24
N PHE A 97 21.15 -24.55 -5.14
CA PHE A 97 20.70 -25.15 -3.89
C PHE A 97 19.32 -25.77 -4.03
N THR A 98 18.39 -25.11 -4.72
CA THR A 98 17.07 -25.70 -5.01
C THR A 98 17.17 -26.95 -5.86
N ALA A 99 18.08 -26.96 -6.85
CA ALA A 99 18.26 -28.10 -7.72
C ALA A 99 18.87 -29.30 -6.98
N LEU A 100 19.77 -29.04 -6.02
CA LEU A 100 20.45 -30.07 -5.25
C LEU A 100 19.60 -30.61 -4.10
N LEU A 101 18.99 -29.73 -3.29
CA LEU A 101 18.19 -30.11 -2.12
C LEU A 101 16.73 -30.44 -2.47
N GLY A 102 16.27 -30.03 -3.65
CA GLY A 102 14.86 -30.11 -4.01
C GLY A 102 14.00 -29.10 -3.24
N ASP A 103 12.71 -29.08 -3.55
CA ASP A 103 11.70 -28.33 -2.78
C ASP A 103 10.65 -29.32 -2.30
N ALA A 104 10.62 -29.56 -0.99
CA ALA A 104 9.70 -30.50 -0.35
C ALA A 104 8.75 -29.75 0.60
N PRO A 105 7.74 -29.04 0.08
CA PRO A 105 6.84 -28.22 0.88
C PRO A 105 5.91 -29.04 1.79
N SER A 106 5.70 -30.32 1.50
CA SER A 106 4.74 -31.18 2.22
C SER A 106 5.37 -32.14 3.23
N VAL A 107 6.65 -31.99 3.56
CA VAL A 107 7.29 -32.85 4.57
C VAL A 107 6.63 -32.62 5.92
N ASP A 108 6.21 -33.71 6.55
CA ASP A 108 5.63 -33.67 7.87
C ASP A 108 6.72 -33.89 8.92
N VAL A 109 6.98 -32.87 9.74
CA VAL A 109 8.02 -32.90 10.78
C VAL A 109 7.46 -32.44 12.12
N LYS A 110 8.15 -32.81 13.21
CA LYS A 110 7.72 -32.49 14.58
C LYS A 110 7.97 -31.03 14.92
N LYS A 111 9.16 -30.49 14.61
CA LYS A 111 9.54 -29.09 14.88
C LYS A 111 9.56 -28.28 13.59
N ASN A 112 8.57 -27.41 13.42
CA ASN A 112 8.46 -26.52 12.28
C ASN A 112 8.74 -25.07 12.68
N VAL A 113 9.57 -24.38 11.91
CA VAL A 113 9.84 -22.96 12.12
C VAL A 113 9.44 -22.18 10.90
N ILE A 114 8.52 -21.24 11.09
CA ILE A 114 8.01 -20.38 10.03
C ILE A 114 8.72 -19.04 10.10
N VAL A 115 9.55 -18.76 9.09
CA VAL A 115 10.23 -17.47 8.93
C VAL A 115 9.34 -16.56 8.08
N ALA A 116 8.68 -15.60 8.73
CA ALA A 116 7.80 -14.66 8.05
C ALA A 116 8.57 -13.39 7.66
N ILE A 117 8.83 -13.19 6.36
CA ILE A 117 9.52 -12.01 5.85
C ILE A 117 8.51 -10.89 5.57
N THR A 118 8.70 -9.75 6.23
CA THR A 118 7.87 -8.54 6.12
C THR A 118 8.70 -7.26 6.11
N SER A 119 8.06 -6.12 5.85
CA SER A 119 8.71 -4.80 5.91
C SER A 119 8.55 -4.13 7.28
N ASP A 120 9.53 -3.30 7.65
CA ASP A 120 9.47 -2.40 8.81
C ASP A 120 8.54 -1.21 8.51
N LYS A 121 8.61 -0.70 7.28
CA LYS A 121 7.83 0.45 6.83
C LYS A 121 6.43 0.03 6.38
N GLY A 122 5.45 0.91 6.63
CA GLY A 122 4.10 0.78 6.12
C GLY A 122 3.94 1.31 4.69
N LEU A 123 2.69 1.59 4.31
CA LEU A 123 2.31 2.13 2.98
C LEU A 123 2.68 1.22 1.79
N CYS A 124 2.84 -0.08 2.05
CA CYS A 124 3.17 -1.11 1.07
C CYS A 124 1.92 -1.83 0.50
N GLY A 125 0.72 -1.31 0.77
CA GLY A 125 -0.54 -2.00 0.44
C GLY A 125 -0.66 -3.35 1.15
N GLY A 126 -1.09 -4.38 0.41
CA GLY A 126 -1.37 -5.71 0.95
C GLY A 126 -0.18 -6.64 1.13
N ILE A 127 1.06 -6.22 0.80
CA ILE A 127 2.25 -7.10 0.75
C ILE A 127 2.49 -7.82 2.10
N ASN A 128 2.53 -7.07 3.20
CA ASN A 128 2.76 -7.64 4.53
C ASN A 128 1.59 -8.52 4.99
N SER A 129 0.36 -8.07 4.75
CA SER A 129 -0.83 -8.84 5.13
C SER A 129 -0.94 -10.16 4.37
N THR A 130 -0.53 -10.22 3.11
CA THR A 130 -0.49 -11.47 2.34
C THR A 130 0.54 -12.44 2.92
N SER A 131 1.76 -11.97 3.24
CA SER A 131 2.80 -12.80 3.88
C SER A 131 2.33 -13.37 5.22
N VAL A 132 1.75 -12.53 6.07
CA VAL A 132 1.21 -12.93 7.38
C VAL A 132 0.03 -13.90 7.25
N LYS A 133 -0.88 -13.69 6.28
CA LYS A 133 -2.00 -14.60 6.02
C LYS A 133 -1.51 -16.00 5.62
N VAL A 134 -0.52 -16.08 4.74
CA VAL A 134 0.07 -17.36 4.32
C VAL A 134 0.81 -18.03 5.49
N SER A 135 1.53 -17.25 6.29
CA SER A 135 2.19 -17.74 7.51
C SER A 135 1.19 -18.34 8.50
N ARG A 136 0.07 -17.66 8.74
CA ARG A 136 -1.01 -18.15 9.60
C ARG A 136 -1.68 -19.40 9.05
N ALA A 137 -1.90 -19.46 7.74
CA ALA A 137 -2.46 -20.63 7.09
C ALA A 137 -1.54 -21.85 7.26
N LEU A 138 -0.24 -21.68 7.05
CA LEU A 138 0.75 -22.73 7.24
C LEU A 138 0.85 -23.18 8.69
N HIS A 139 0.84 -22.24 9.63
CA HIS A 139 0.81 -22.59 11.04
C HIS A 139 -0.40 -23.44 11.39
N LYS A 140 -1.60 -23.09 10.88
CA LYS A 140 -2.80 -23.91 11.10
C LYS A 140 -2.72 -25.30 10.49
N LEU A 141 -2.12 -25.44 9.31
CA LEU A 141 -1.95 -26.73 8.63
C LEU A 141 -0.92 -27.62 9.35
N THR A 142 0.06 -26.99 10.00
CA THR A 142 1.20 -27.68 10.62
C THR A 142 1.00 -27.87 12.13
N SER A 143 0.08 -27.13 12.73
CA SER A 143 -0.30 -27.28 14.15
C SER A 143 -1.04 -28.60 14.34
N GLY A 144 -0.46 -29.49 15.15
CA GLY A 144 -1.05 -30.75 15.56
C GLY A 144 -0.65 -31.09 16.99
N PRO A 145 -1.31 -32.07 17.64
CA PRO A 145 -1.08 -32.39 19.05
C PRO A 145 0.37 -32.80 19.38
N GLU A 146 1.14 -33.27 18.39
CA GLU A 146 2.56 -33.65 18.55
C GLU A 146 3.53 -32.74 17.78
N LYS A 147 3.04 -31.64 17.19
CA LYS A 147 3.83 -30.78 16.30
C LYS A 147 3.99 -29.40 16.91
N GLU A 148 5.24 -29.01 17.14
CA GLU A 148 5.60 -27.69 17.60
C GLU A 148 5.84 -26.78 16.39
N THR A 149 5.08 -25.70 16.28
CA THR A 149 5.29 -24.69 15.23
C THR A 149 5.66 -23.36 15.86
N LYS A 150 6.82 -22.83 15.49
CA LYS A 150 7.34 -21.56 16.01
C LYS A 150 7.51 -20.54 14.89
N TYR A 151 7.49 -19.26 15.26
CA TYR A 151 7.65 -18.15 14.34
C TYR A 151 8.97 -17.42 14.58
N VAL A 152 9.65 -17.16 13.48
CA VAL A 152 10.73 -16.17 13.39
C VAL A 152 10.23 -15.05 12.49
N ILE A 153 10.14 -13.84 13.02
CA ILE A 153 9.57 -12.71 12.28
C ILE A 153 10.68 -11.76 11.86
N LEU A 154 10.78 -11.53 10.55
CA LEU A 154 11.65 -10.50 10.00
C LEU A 154 10.80 -9.28 9.63
N GLY A 155 10.98 -8.18 10.34
CA GLY A 155 10.32 -6.90 10.13
C GLY A 155 9.25 -6.55 11.16
N GLU A 156 9.15 -5.25 11.46
CA GLU A 156 8.24 -4.73 12.49
C GLU A 156 6.75 -4.97 12.17
N LYS A 157 6.33 -4.92 10.90
CA LYS A 157 4.91 -5.08 10.55
C LYS A 157 4.39 -6.51 10.69
N GLY A 158 5.23 -7.51 10.45
CA GLY A 158 4.90 -8.90 10.73
C GLY A 158 4.68 -9.11 12.23
N LYS A 159 5.61 -8.59 13.05
CA LYS A 159 5.54 -8.65 14.52
C LYS A 159 4.21 -8.13 15.03
N VAL A 160 3.84 -6.90 14.67
CA VAL A 160 2.60 -6.27 15.15
C VAL A 160 1.34 -7.04 14.74
N GLN A 161 1.34 -7.70 13.57
CA GLN A 161 0.19 -8.48 13.12
C GLN A 161 0.09 -9.84 13.81
N LEU A 162 1.20 -10.57 13.94
CA LEU A 162 1.23 -11.91 14.52
C LEU A 162 1.16 -11.89 16.05
N LEU A 163 1.64 -10.81 16.70
CA LEU A 163 1.59 -10.65 18.16
C LEU A 163 0.16 -10.73 18.72
N ARG A 164 -0.87 -10.41 17.92
CA ARG A 164 -2.27 -10.49 18.34
C ARG A 164 -2.82 -11.91 18.36
N ASP A 165 -2.35 -12.76 17.45
CA ASP A 165 -2.95 -14.08 17.21
C ASP A 165 -2.13 -15.22 17.80
N SER A 166 -0.81 -15.09 17.81
CA SER A 166 0.12 -16.18 18.12
C SER A 166 1.35 -15.64 18.85
N LYS A 167 1.11 -14.96 19.98
CA LYS A 167 2.18 -14.37 20.80
C LYS A 167 3.14 -15.42 21.35
N ASP A 168 2.59 -16.54 21.81
CA ASP A 168 3.35 -17.57 22.53
C ASP A 168 4.23 -18.40 21.60
N SER A 169 3.89 -18.44 20.31
CA SER A 169 4.65 -19.15 19.29
C SER A 169 5.79 -18.31 18.67
N ILE A 170 5.98 -17.06 19.08
CA ILE A 170 7.04 -16.19 18.55
C ILE A 170 8.30 -16.34 19.40
N GLU A 171 9.36 -16.92 18.83
CA GLU A 171 10.66 -17.02 19.51
C GLU A 171 11.55 -15.82 19.25
N MET A 172 11.67 -15.45 17.96
CA MET A 172 12.63 -14.45 17.54
C MET A 172 11.97 -13.41 16.64
N THR A 173 12.36 -12.15 16.83
CA THR A 173 11.98 -11.07 15.93
C THR A 173 13.19 -10.20 15.63
N ALA A 174 13.48 -10.01 14.35
CA ALA A 174 14.48 -9.06 13.89
C ALA A 174 13.80 -7.86 13.22
N THR A 175 14.13 -6.66 13.66
CA THR A 175 13.55 -5.40 13.20
C THR A 175 14.63 -4.51 12.58
N GLU A 176 14.21 -3.47 11.85
CA GLU A 176 15.10 -2.43 11.30
C GLU A 176 16.08 -2.89 10.21
N LEU A 177 15.83 -4.06 9.62
CA LEU A 177 16.65 -4.65 8.56
C LEU A 177 16.73 -3.78 7.29
N GLN A 178 15.77 -2.87 7.09
CA GLN A 178 15.69 -2.04 5.88
C GLN A 178 16.12 -0.58 6.08
N LYS A 179 16.78 -0.24 7.20
CA LYS A 179 17.38 1.09 7.38
C LYS A 179 18.49 1.34 6.37
N ASN A 180 19.36 0.34 6.20
CA ASN A 180 20.43 0.32 5.21
C ASN A 180 20.08 -0.66 4.08
N PRO A 181 20.73 -0.56 2.91
CA PRO A 181 20.70 -1.63 1.92
C PRO A 181 21.07 -2.98 2.55
N ILE A 182 20.22 -3.98 2.34
CA ILE A 182 20.46 -5.34 2.84
C ILE A 182 21.77 -5.87 2.24
N ASN A 183 22.64 -6.37 3.10
CA ASN A 183 23.92 -6.96 2.72
C ASN A 183 24.00 -8.42 3.17
N TYR A 184 24.81 -9.23 2.47
CA TYR A 184 24.93 -10.66 2.77
C TYR A 184 25.40 -10.91 4.21
N THR A 185 26.39 -10.15 4.69
CA THR A 185 26.92 -10.27 6.06
C THR A 185 25.84 -10.08 7.12
N GLN A 186 24.90 -9.16 6.92
CA GLN A 186 23.81 -8.93 7.87
C GLN A 186 22.84 -10.12 7.92
N VAL A 187 22.57 -10.71 6.75
CA VAL A 187 21.70 -11.90 6.64
C VAL A 187 22.40 -13.13 7.22
N ALA A 188 23.73 -13.25 7.06
CA ALA A 188 24.51 -14.35 7.63
C ALA A 188 24.48 -14.33 9.16
N VAL A 189 24.70 -13.17 9.79
CA VAL A 189 24.58 -13.03 11.26
C VAL A 189 23.17 -13.39 11.73
N LEU A 190 22.15 -12.91 11.02
CA LEU A 190 20.76 -13.24 11.34
C LEU A 190 20.47 -14.74 11.19
N ALA A 191 21.04 -15.39 10.17
CA ALA A 191 20.91 -16.83 9.99
C ALA A 191 21.58 -17.57 11.14
N ASP A 192 22.81 -17.21 11.52
CA ASP A 192 23.52 -17.80 12.66
C ASP A 192 22.73 -17.66 13.98
N ASP A 193 22.09 -16.52 14.19
CA ASP A 193 21.24 -16.30 15.37
C ASP A 193 19.99 -17.18 15.36
N ILE A 194 19.39 -17.41 14.18
CA ILE A 194 18.25 -18.34 14.05
C ILE A 194 18.72 -19.78 14.34
N LEU A 195 19.86 -20.19 13.78
CA LEU A 195 20.41 -21.54 13.96
C LEU A 195 20.77 -21.85 15.41
N LYS A 196 21.22 -20.85 16.18
CA LYS A 196 21.63 -21.04 17.58
C LYS A 196 20.46 -21.06 18.57
N ASN A 197 19.47 -20.22 18.33
CA ASN A 197 18.40 -19.97 19.31
C ASN A 197 17.16 -20.84 19.08
N VAL A 198 17.04 -21.43 17.89
CA VAL A 198 15.83 -22.14 17.47
C VAL A 198 16.19 -23.55 17.01
N GLU A 199 15.59 -24.54 17.67
CA GLU A 199 15.63 -25.92 17.21
C GLU A 199 14.57 -26.13 16.12
N TYR A 200 14.98 -26.67 14.96
CA TYR A 200 14.09 -26.89 13.82
C TYR A 200 14.40 -28.19 13.09
N ASP A 201 13.36 -28.89 12.65
CA ASP A 201 13.47 -30.01 11.71
C ASP A 201 13.22 -29.51 10.28
N ALA A 202 12.27 -28.58 10.12
CA ALA A 202 12.01 -27.87 8.87
C ALA A 202 11.84 -26.36 9.09
N LEU A 203 12.62 -25.59 8.34
CA LEU A 203 12.56 -24.14 8.27
C LEU A 203 11.78 -23.71 7.02
N ARG A 204 10.65 -23.05 7.20
CA ARG A 204 9.74 -22.61 6.13
C ARG A 204 9.83 -21.11 5.99
N VAL A 205 10.51 -20.65 4.95
CA VAL A 205 10.70 -19.23 4.66
C VAL A 205 9.58 -18.73 3.76
N ILE A 206 8.81 -17.76 4.25
CA ILE A 206 7.68 -17.17 3.53
C ILE A 206 8.06 -15.76 3.10
N PHE A 207 8.02 -15.53 1.79
CA PHE A 207 8.31 -14.23 1.21
C PHE A 207 7.46 -13.98 -0.04
N ASN A 208 7.41 -12.71 -0.45
CA ASN A 208 6.73 -12.33 -1.67
C ASN A 208 7.74 -12.31 -2.83
N LYS A 209 7.62 -13.26 -3.75
CA LYS A 209 8.45 -13.30 -4.96
C LYS A 209 8.01 -12.19 -5.92
N PHE A 210 8.92 -11.28 -6.21
CA PHE A 210 8.72 -10.23 -7.21
C PHE A 210 8.59 -10.82 -8.61
N GLN A 211 7.43 -10.65 -9.26
CA GLN A 211 7.23 -11.01 -10.67
C GLN A 211 7.22 -9.77 -11.57
N SER A 212 6.44 -8.75 -11.18
CA SER A 212 6.39 -7.47 -11.89
C SER A 212 6.10 -6.34 -10.90
N VAL A 213 6.12 -5.10 -11.39
CA VAL A 213 5.78 -3.91 -10.57
C VAL A 213 4.35 -3.98 -10.01
N ILE A 214 3.48 -4.78 -10.62
CA ILE A 214 2.07 -4.92 -10.24
C ILE A 214 1.84 -6.23 -9.47
N SER A 215 2.50 -7.31 -9.88
CA SER A 215 2.24 -8.66 -9.35
C SER A 215 3.39 -9.18 -8.49
N PHE A 216 3.02 -9.70 -7.33
CA PHE A 216 3.89 -10.44 -6.42
C PHE A 216 3.21 -11.75 -6.04
N LYS A 217 3.96 -12.84 -6.04
CA LYS A 217 3.45 -14.17 -5.67
C LYS A 217 3.99 -14.54 -4.28
N PRO A 218 3.14 -14.73 -3.26
CA PRO A 218 3.60 -15.29 -1.99
C PRO A 218 4.13 -16.69 -2.26
N THR A 219 5.38 -16.93 -1.89
CA THR A 219 6.10 -18.19 -2.12
C THR A 219 6.65 -18.65 -0.78
N MET A 220 6.56 -19.95 -0.54
CA MET A 220 7.21 -20.62 0.58
C MET A 220 8.38 -21.41 0.02
N VAL A 221 9.51 -21.37 0.71
CA VAL A 221 10.66 -22.24 0.47
C VAL A 221 10.90 -23.03 1.75
N THR A 222 11.08 -24.35 1.61
CA THR A 222 11.40 -25.22 2.74
C THR A 222 12.88 -25.55 2.73
N ILE A 223 13.52 -25.43 3.89
CA ILE A 223 14.88 -25.85 4.15
C ILE A 223 14.80 -26.89 5.26
N LEU A 224 15.35 -28.08 5.01
CA LEU A 224 15.36 -29.17 5.97
C LEU A 224 16.61 -29.09 6.84
N SER A 225 16.51 -29.60 8.07
CA SER A 225 17.67 -29.85 8.91
C SER A 225 18.60 -30.87 8.24
N PRO A 226 19.94 -30.77 8.43
CA PRO A 226 20.89 -31.75 7.91
C PRO A 226 20.90 -33.09 8.66
N GLU A 227 20.25 -33.17 9.84
CA GLU A 227 20.04 -34.41 10.60
C GLU A 227 18.93 -35.28 10.00
#